data_AF-A0AAV5IKN9-F1
#
_entry.id   AF-A0AAV5IKN9-F1
#
_cell.length_a   1.000
_cell.length_b   1.000
_cell.length_c   1.000
_cell.angle_alpha   90.00
_cell.angle_beta   90.00
_cell.angle_gamma   90.00
#
_symmetry.space_group_name_H-M   'P 1'
#
loop_
_entity.id
_entity.type
_entity.pdbx_description
1 polymer ?
#
loop_
_entity_poly.entity_id
_entity_poly.type
_entity_poly.pdbx_seq_one_letter_code
_entity_poly.pdbx_strand_id
1 'polypeptide(L)'
;MRKVKYTQQNFHEKLSTIVDEFPRLDDIHLFYRDLLYVLYNKDHYKLALCQINTVRNLIGKIAKDYVKLLKYGDSLYRCKSLKVAALGHVYSDKED
;
A
#
# COMPACT_ATOMS: atom_id res chain seq x y z
N MET A 1 3.47 19.06 -6.01
CA MET A 1 2.32 18.23 -5.57
C MET A 1 2.01 17.05 -6.51
N ARG A 2 1.90 17.25 -7.83
CA ARG A 2 1.53 16.18 -8.78
C ARG A 2 2.37 14.90 -8.68
N LYS A 3 3.69 15.01 -8.49
CA LYS A 3 4.60 13.85 -8.39
C LYS A 3 4.24 12.92 -7.22
N VAL A 4 3.96 13.47 -6.02
CA VAL A 4 3.61 12.67 -4.83
C VAL A 4 2.26 11.97 -5.03
N LYS A 5 1.26 12.68 -5.58
CA LYS A 5 -0.05 12.08 -5.91
C LYS A 5 0.04 10.99 -6.98
N TYR A 6 0.86 11.20 -8.01
CA TYR A 6 1.05 10.22 -9.07
C TYR A 6 1.64 8.91 -8.53
N THR A 7 2.66 9.01 -7.68
CA THR A 7 3.27 7.84 -7.02
C THR A 7 2.25 7.12 -6.13
N GLN A 8 1.51 7.85 -5.29
CA GLN A 8 0.45 7.26 -4.46
C GLN A 8 -0.62 6.55 -5.29
N GLN A 9 -1.05 7.14 -6.40
CA GLN A 9 -2.06 6.53 -7.28
C GLN A 9 -1.54 5.23 -7.90
N ASN A 10 -0.30 5.23 -8.41
CA ASN A 10 0.31 4.04 -9.01
C ASN A 10 0.42 2.87 -8.01
N PHE A 11 0.86 3.16 -6.78
CA PHE A 11 0.92 2.15 -5.72
C PHE A 11 -0.47 1.67 -5.33
N HIS A 12 -1.44 2.59 -5.20
CA HIS A 12 -2.80 2.23 -4.84
C HIS A 12 -3.47 1.34 -5.88
N GLU A 13 -3.28 1.64 -7.17
CA GLU A 13 -3.79 0.82 -8.28
C GLU A 13 -3.17 -0.56 -8.25
N LYS A 14 -1.83 -0.67 -8.25
CA LYS A 14 -1.14 -1.96 -8.25
C LYS A 14 -1.50 -2.83 -7.04
N LEU A 15 -1.51 -2.25 -5.83
CA LEU A 15 -1.85 -2.99 -4.61
C LEU A 15 -3.32 -3.40 -4.60
N SER A 16 -4.23 -2.58 -5.16
CA SER A 16 -5.64 -2.94 -5.25
C SER A 16 -5.86 -4.07 -6.27
N THR A 17 -5.20 -4.01 -7.44
CA THR A 17 -5.22 -5.12 -8.41
C THR A 17 -4.77 -6.43 -7.78
N ILE A 18 -3.69 -6.41 -6.99
CA ILE A 18 -3.22 -7.60 -6.27
C ILE A 18 -4.30 -8.13 -5.31
N VAL A 19 -4.93 -7.27 -4.51
CA VAL A 19 -5.99 -7.70 -3.57
C VAL A 19 -7.23 -8.22 -4.29
N ASP A 20 -7.58 -7.65 -5.44
CA ASP A 20 -8.78 -8.01 -6.20
C ASP A 20 -8.60 -9.28 -7.04
N GLU A 21 -7.37 -9.55 -7.52
CA GLU A 21 -7.04 -10.79 -8.25
C GLU A 21 -7.04 -12.02 -7.34
N PHE A 22 -6.81 -11.84 -6.04
CA PHE A 22 -6.74 -12.91 -5.08
C PHE A 22 -8.14 -13.28 -4.53
N PRO A 23 -8.64 -14.51 -4.76
CA PRO A 23 -9.98 -14.90 -4.34
C PRO A 23 -10.04 -15.07 -2.81
N ARG A 24 -11.12 -14.59 -2.21
CA ARG A 24 -11.34 -14.74 -0.77
C ARG A 24 -11.59 -16.21 -0.42
N LEU A 25 -10.75 -16.78 0.43
CA LEU A 25 -10.84 -18.19 0.86
C LEU A 25 -12.17 -18.60 1.52
N ASP A 26 -12.99 -17.63 1.93
CA ASP A 26 -14.30 -17.88 2.53
C ASP A 26 -15.43 -17.97 1.49
N ASP A 27 -15.23 -17.46 0.27
CA ASP A 27 -16.22 -17.49 -0.83
C ASP A 27 -15.97 -18.65 -1.82
N ILE A 28 -14.90 -19.43 -1.60
CA ILE A 28 -14.51 -20.56 -2.45
C ILE A 28 -15.20 -21.85 -1.95
N HIS A 29 -15.62 -22.71 -2.89
CA HIS A 29 -16.21 -24.02 -2.58
C HIS A 29 -15.28 -24.87 -1.70
N LEU A 30 -15.86 -25.63 -0.75
CA LEU A 30 -15.14 -26.40 0.28
C LEU A 30 -13.99 -27.24 -0.29
N PHE A 31 -14.18 -27.88 -1.44
CA PHE A 31 -13.13 -28.67 -2.12
C PHE A 31 -11.84 -27.87 -2.40
N TYR A 32 -11.96 -26.68 -3.01
CA TYR A 32 -10.80 -25.86 -3.33
C TYR A 32 -10.22 -25.20 -2.08
N ARG A 33 -11.06 -24.93 -1.07
CA ARG A 33 -10.62 -24.42 0.23
C ARG A 33 -9.73 -25.42 0.96
N ASP A 34 -10.12 -26.69 0.99
CA ASP A 34 -9.36 -27.76 1.65
C ASP A 34 -8.06 -28.06 0.90
N LEU A 35 -8.09 -28.03 -0.44
CA LEU A 35 -6.89 -28.14 -1.27
C LEU A 35 -5.91 -26.98 -1.01
N LEU A 36 -6.42 -25.74 -0.98
CA LEU A 36 -5.61 -24.56 -0.65
C LEU A 36 -5.06 -24.66 0.76
N TYR A 37 -5.82 -25.15 1.74
CA TYR A 37 -5.36 -25.28 3.12
C TYR A 37 -4.17 -26.24 3.27
N VAL A 38 -4.17 -27.33 2.50
CA VAL A 38 -3.08 -28.32 2.50
C VAL A 38 -1.85 -27.81 1.75
N LEU A 39 -2.04 -27.12 0.62
CA LEU A 39 -0.94 -26.61 -0.22
C LEU A 39 -0.34 -25.29 0.30
N TYR A 40 -1.18 -24.43 0.85
CA TYR A 40 -0.85 -23.10 1.35
C TYR A 40 -1.48 -22.91 2.72
N ASN A 41 -0.65 -22.64 3.73
CA ASN A 41 -1.18 -22.33 5.06
C ASN A 41 -2.15 -21.12 4.97
N LYS A 42 -3.42 -21.37 5.28
CA LYS A 42 -4.51 -20.37 5.23
C LYS A 42 -4.18 -19.12 6.04
N ASP A 43 -3.52 -19.27 7.17
CA ASP A 43 -3.17 -18.14 8.04
C ASP A 43 -2.13 -17.25 7.39
N HIS A 44 -1.15 -17.84 6.70
CA HIS A 44 -0.14 -17.09 5.97
C HIS A 44 -0.76 -16.30 4.81
N TYR A 45 -1.69 -16.91 4.08
CA TYR A 45 -2.41 -16.25 2.99
C TYR A 45 -3.23 -15.05 3.48
N LYS A 46 -4.01 -15.24 4.55
CA LYS A 46 -4.84 -14.19 5.15
C LYS A 46 -3.99 -13.07 5.74
N LEU A 47 -2.88 -13.40 6.39
CA LEU A 47 -1.96 -12.44 6.98
C LEU A 47 -1.28 -11.58 5.91
N ALA A 48 -0.79 -12.18 4.82
CA ALA A 48 -0.19 -11.45 3.71
C ALA A 48 -1.17 -10.47 3.05
N LEU A 49 -2.42 -10.90 2.79
CA LEU A 49 -3.46 -10.01 2.25
C LEU A 49 -3.81 -8.86 3.22
N CYS A 50 -3.86 -9.15 4.52
CA CYS A 50 -4.09 -8.14 5.54
C CYS A 50 -2.96 -7.09 5.55
N GLN A 51 -1.70 -7.52 5.51
CA GLN A 51 -0.53 -6.65 5.44
C GLN A 51 -0.57 -5.74 4.21
N ILE A 52 -0.88 -6.30 3.02
CA ILE A 52 -1.02 -5.51 1.78
C ILE A 52 -2.09 -4.42 1.94
N ASN A 53 -3.23 -4.76 2.54
CA ASN A 53 -4.30 -3.79 2.77
C ASN A 53 -3.89 -2.69 3.77
N THR A 54 -3.13 -3.04 4.81
CA THR A 54 -2.56 -2.08 5.78
C THR A 54 -1.59 -1.13 5.09
N VAL A 55 -0.65 -1.65 4.30
CA VAL A 55 0.33 -0.85 3.53
C VAL A 55 -0.38 0.09 2.56
N ARG A 56 -1.42 -0.39 1.86
CA ARG A 56 -2.24 0.46 0.97
C ARG A 56 -2.84 1.67 1.71
N ASN A 57 -3.35 1.45 2.92
CA ASN A 57 -3.92 2.51 3.74
C ASN A 57 -2.83 3.47 4.28
N LEU A 58 -1.67 2.94 4.66
CA LEU A 58 -0.54 3.71 5.15
C LEU A 58 0.02 4.67 4.09
N ILE A 59 0.24 4.18 2.86
CA ILE A 59 0.67 4.99 1.72
C ILE A 59 -0.33 6.14 1.47
N GLY A 60 -1.63 5.86 1.58
CA GLY A 60 -2.68 6.87 1.46
C GLY A 60 -2.60 7.97 2.52
N LYS A 61 -2.28 7.61 3.77
CA LYS A 61 -2.09 8.55 4.88
C LYS A 61 -0.85 9.43 4.68
N ILE A 62 0.29 8.80 4.40
CA ILE A 62 1.58 9.46 4.12
C ILE A 62 1.40 10.49 3.00
N ALA A 63 0.82 10.08 1.86
CA ALA A 63 0.62 10.98 0.73
C ALA A 63 -0.24 12.21 1.08
N LYS A 64 -1.31 12.03 1.87
CA LYS A 64 -2.18 13.15 2.30
C LYS A 64 -1.42 14.13 3.18
N ASP A 65 -0.61 13.65 4.11
CA ASP A 65 0.14 14.48 5.05
C ASP A 65 1.25 15.26 4.32
N TYR A 66 2.02 14.61 3.46
CA TYR A 66 3.04 15.30 2.64
C TYR A 66 2.44 16.29 1.64
N VAL A 67 1.25 16.03 1.08
CA VAL A 67 0.56 17.00 0.23
C VAL A 67 0.12 18.23 1.02
N LYS A 68 -0.32 18.08 2.28
CA LYS A 68 -0.62 19.22 3.15
C LYS A 68 0.64 20.04 3.46
N LEU A 69 1.74 19.38 3.84
CA LEU A 69 3.02 20.04 4.12
C LEU A 69 3.56 20.81 2.91
N LEU A 70 3.40 20.26 1.70
CA LEU A 70 3.81 20.93 0.46
C LEU A 70 3.01 22.20 0.13
N LYS A 71 1.82 22.42 0.72
CA LYS A 71 1.05 23.67 0.53
C LYS A 71 1.65 24.84 1.29
N TYR A 72 2.36 24.59 2.39
CA TYR A 72 3.00 25.59 3.24
C TYR A 72 4.52 25.67 2.98
N GLY A 73 4.96 25.30 1.77
CA GLY A 73 6.37 25.31 1.40
C GLY A 73 6.81 26.69 0.92
N ASP A 74 7.59 27.39 1.73
CA ASP A 74 8.03 28.77 1.45
C ASP A 74 9.17 28.86 0.41
N SER A 75 9.84 27.72 0.12
CA SER A 75 10.97 27.68 -0.82
C SER A 75 10.98 26.44 -1.70
N LEU A 76 11.59 26.58 -2.89
CA LEU A 76 11.77 25.48 -3.84
C LEU A 76 12.61 24.35 -3.24
N TYR A 77 13.62 24.70 -2.43
CA TYR A 77 14.47 23.73 -1.73
C TYR A 77 13.64 22.90 -0.74
N ARG A 78 12.82 23.55 0.10
CA ARG A 78 11.96 22.86 1.07
C ARG A 78 10.94 21.95 0.39
N CYS A 79 10.34 22.41 -0.71
CA CYS A 79 9.46 21.59 -1.54
C CYS A 79 10.18 20.37 -2.15
N LYS A 80 11.44 20.51 -2.57
CA LYS A 80 12.26 19.40 -3.10
C LYS A 80 12.56 18.37 -2.02
N SER A 81 13.00 18.81 -0.84
CA SER A 81 13.32 17.91 0.29
C SER A 81 12.09 17.16 0.78
N LEU A 82 10.95 17.84 0.92
CA LEU A 82 9.67 17.21 1.29
C LEU A 82 9.23 16.15 0.27
N LYS A 83 9.43 16.40 -1.03
CA LYS A 83 9.15 15.41 -2.07
C LYS A 83 10.05 14.18 -1.95
N VAL A 84 11.34 14.36 -1.67
CA VAL A 84 12.28 13.23 -1.52
C VAL A 84 11.94 12.41 -0.27
N ALA A 85 11.66 13.06 0.86
CA ALA A 85 11.24 12.40 2.09
C ALA A 85 9.93 11.62 1.91
N ALA A 86 8.94 12.20 1.23
CA ALA A 86 7.68 11.52 0.94
C ALA A 86 7.88 10.25 0.11
N LEU A 87 8.75 10.29 -0.90
CA LEU A 87 9.06 9.11 -1.70
C LEU A 87 9.83 8.08 -0.87
N GLY A 88 10.83 8.52 -0.09
CA GLY A 88 11.59 7.64 0.81
C GLY A 88 10.67 6.87 1.76
N HIS A 89 9.71 7.55 2.40
CA HIS A 89 8.73 6.89 3.27
C HIS A 89 7.86 5.86 2.55
N VAL A 90 7.45 6.11 1.31
CA VAL A 90 6.65 5.14 0.54
C VAL A 90 7.45 3.89 0.17
N TYR A 91 8.78 4.00 0.02
CA TYR A 91 9.65 2.86 -0.31
C TYR A 91 10.24 2.14 0.91
N SER A 92 10.35 2.82 2.05
CA SER A 92 10.98 2.31 3.26
C SER A 92 9.98 2.05 4.38
N ASP A 93 8.80 1.49 4.08
CA ASP A 93 7.98 0.83 5.10
C ASP A 93 8.73 -0.42 5.63
N LYS A 94 9.80 -0.17 6.39
CA LYS A 94 10.24 -0.97 7.52
C LYS A 94 9.51 -0.37 8.71
N GLU A 95 8.53 -1.10 9.23
CA GLU A 95 8.12 -0.93 10.62
C GLU A 95 9.38 -1.16 11.46
N ASP A 96 9.83 -0.10 12.15
CA ASP A 96 10.63 -0.23 13.36
C ASP A 96 9.75 -0.81 14.48
#